data_AF-A0A2E5XUP5-F1
#
_entry.id   AF-A0A2E5XUP5-F1
#
_cell.length_a   1.000
_cell.length_b   1.000
_cell.length_c   1.000
_cell.angle_alpha   90.00
_cell.angle_beta   90.00
_cell.angle_gamma   90.00
#
_symmetry.space_group_name_H-M   'P 1'
#
loop_
_entity.id
_entity.type
_entity.pdbx_description
1 polymer ?
#
loop_
_entity_poly.entity_id
_entity_poly.type
_entity_poly.pdbx_seq_one_letter_code
_entity_poly.pdbx_strand_id
1 'polypeptide(L)'
;MKQVILLISLYCITGNLLAQDRNQFKLANEYYRNGDFEKSITIYKQLEKEKININSIYNSYLESLLKLEYFSEAEKLIRKAQKKHPNNLKYKVDLGYVWKANNLAKKAEKQFQKTTNSLPPGQYSQVNTLASSFTYRGEHEWALKAYKKGQELNPQHNFRFQIANIYRNLGETELMVDEFILLVVEEPSKRQSVQNTLQNTLGRTKGNGDNFEILKKQLLKEVQKTNNTDLTEMLVWLFMQQDEFDAAFIYSKALDKRLDENGHRMYELATIAHENQAYKAAIDAYEYLIKKGNPTYLLEAKILKVIAKTERILASTHTKNDLEKIDKEYQDAINELGINISTAYLIKEYAHLQGFYLHNSEKAVSLLEECINITMGEVELQAECKLELADILLMRGDPWEAILLYSQVEKDFKENPIGHEAKFRRARISYFQGEFDWAQAQLDVLKASTSKLIANNAMDLSLLITDNVGLDTSTHAMQMYARAEFLAFQNKWEASTNTLDSLLLTFSGHSLSDEVIYKKAEISMHTKNYSQAISYFQDVAENYSYDILADDALFQWAKLTEEYLKDNEKAQMLYEQILLEHNGSIYTSEARKRFRALRGDNENIAQ
;
A
#
# COMPACT_ATOMS: atom_id res chain seq x y z
N MET A 1 -30.47 44.98 -52.04
CA MET A 1 -30.02 45.59 -50.76
C MET A 1 -31.11 45.62 -49.68
N LYS A 2 -32.34 46.11 -49.92
CA LYS A 2 -33.40 46.14 -48.89
C LYS A 2 -33.79 44.77 -48.31
N GLN A 3 -33.79 43.70 -49.12
CA GLN A 3 -34.11 42.34 -48.63
C GLN A 3 -32.97 41.70 -47.80
N VAL A 4 -31.72 42.07 -48.04
CA VAL A 4 -30.55 41.55 -47.30
C VAL A 4 -30.44 42.21 -45.92
N ILE A 5 -30.79 43.50 -45.82
CA ILE A 5 -30.83 44.23 -44.53
C ILE A 5 -31.96 43.69 -43.63
N LEU A 6 -33.08 43.26 -44.21
CA LEU A 6 -34.19 42.66 -43.46
C LEU A 6 -33.85 41.26 -42.93
N LEU A 7 -33.04 40.49 -43.67
CA LEU A 7 -32.55 39.17 -43.25
C LEU A 7 -31.49 39.27 -42.14
N ILE A 8 -30.61 40.29 -42.20
CA ILE A 8 -29.59 40.54 -41.16
C ILE A 8 -30.23 41.09 -39.88
N SER A 9 -31.27 41.94 -39.97
CA SER A 9 -31.99 42.40 -38.78
C SER A 9 -32.80 41.28 -38.12
N LEU A 10 -33.37 40.34 -38.87
CA LEU A 10 -34.01 39.14 -38.32
C LEU A 10 -33.03 38.20 -37.61
N TYR A 11 -31.78 38.11 -38.10
CA TYR A 11 -30.74 37.29 -37.48
C TYR A 11 -30.19 37.90 -36.17
N CYS A 12 -30.11 39.23 -36.08
CA CYS A 12 -29.70 39.92 -34.84
C CYS A 12 -30.77 39.89 -33.73
N ILE A 13 -32.06 39.80 -34.08
CA ILE A 13 -33.15 39.71 -33.09
C ILE A 13 -33.24 38.30 -32.50
N THR A 14 -32.97 37.27 -33.29
CA THR A 14 -32.99 35.86 -32.81
C THR A 14 -31.77 35.51 -31.94
N GLY A 15 -30.62 36.14 -32.15
CA GLY A 15 -29.43 35.97 -31.31
C GLY A 15 -29.56 36.56 -29.89
N ASN A 16 -30.29 37.67 -29.73
CA ASN A 16 -30.49 38.31 -28.41
C ASN A 16 -31.46 37.55 -27.50
N LEU A 17 -32.50 36.93 -28.06
CA LEU A 17 -33.46 36.12 -27.30
C LEU A 17 -32.81 34.87 -26.67
N LEU A 18 -31.96 34.16 -27.43
CA LEU A 18 -31.25 32.97 -26.92
C LEU A 18 -30.18 33.30 -25.86
N ALA A 19 -29.64 34.53 -25.88
CA ALA A 19 -28.65 34.98 -24.88
C ALA A 19 -29.30 35.33 -23.53
N GLN A 20 -30.53 35.88 -23.54
CA GLN A 20 -31.28 36.24 -22.33
C GLN A 20 -31.70 34.99 -21.53
N ASP A 21 -32.23 33.99 -22.22
CA ASP A 21 -32.61 32.68 -21.68
C ASP A 21 -31.43 31.97 -20.97
N ARG A 22 -30.24 32.05 -21.56
CA ARG A 22 -29.02 31.45 -21.01
C ARG A 22 -28.55 32.14 -19.72
N ASN A 23 -28.73 33.46 -19.63
CA ASN A 23 -28.39 34.23 -18.42
C ASN A 23 -29.39 33.99 -17.29
N GLN A 24 -30.68 33.94 -17.61
CA GLN A 24 -31.72 33.62 -16.62
C GLN A 24 -31.59 32.18 -16.09
N PHE A 25 -31.26 31.21 -16.95
CA PHE A 25 -30.99 29.83 -16.51
C PHE A 25 -29.83 29.75 -15.52
N LYS A 26 -28.73 30.47 -15.77
CA LYS A 26 -27.59 30.54 -14.86
C LYS A 26 -27.99 31.16 -13.52
N LEU A 27 -28.71 32.27 -13.55
CA LEU A 27 -29.19 32.96 -12.35
C LEU A 27 -30.13 32.08 -11.52
N ALA A 28 -31.04 31.34 -12.16
CA ALA A 28 -31.91 30.40 -11.44
C ALA A 28 -31.13 29.30 -10.72
N ASN A 29 -30.10 28.74 -11.38
CA ASN A 29 -29.22 27.73 -10.78
C ASN A 29 -28.34 28.31 -9.67
N GLU A 30 -27.96 29.58 -9.75
CA GLU A 30 -27.24 30.27 -8.69
C GLU A 30 -28.12 30.41 -7.45
N TYR A 31 -29.36 30.90 -7.61
CA TYR A 31 -30.32 30.94 -6.50
C TYR A 31 -30.58 29.56 -5.89
N TYR A 32 -30.75 28.54 -6.73
CA TYR A 32 -30.90 27.16 -6.26
C TYR A 32 -29.70 26.69 -5.42
N ARG A 33 -28.47 26.95 -5.88
CA ARG A 33 -27.24 26.57 -5.15
C ARG A 33 -27.08 27.34 -3.84
N ASN A 34 -27.55 28.58 -3.79
CA ASN A 34 -27.52 29.43 -2.60
C ASN A 34 -28.66 29.13 -1.61
N GLY A 35 -29.57 28.21 -1.94
CA GLY A 35 -30.74 27.89 -1.09
C GLY A 35 -31.91 28.87 -1.24
N ASP A 36 -31.81 29.85 -2.14
CA ASP A 36 -32.85 30.85 -2.44
C ASP A 36 -33.96 30.23 -3.34
N PHE A 37 -34.65 29.20 -2.84
CA PHE A 37 -35.57 28.39 -3.64
C PHE A 37 -36.78 29.16 -4.20
N GLU A 38 -37.29 30.18 -3.49
CA GLU A 38 -38.41 30.99 -4.00
C GLU A 38 -38.03 31.80 -5.24
N LYS A 39 -36.82 32.38 -5.23
CA LYS A 39 -36.29 33.14 -6.36
C LYS A 39 -35.99 32.21 -7.54
N SER A 40 -35.40 31.04 -7.27
CA SER A 40 -35.13 30.04 -8.31
C SER A 40 -36.43 29.57 -8.98
N ILE A 41 -37.47 29.23 -8.20
CA ILE A 41 -38.79 28.83 -8.71
C ILE A 41 -39.41 29.91 -9.60
N THR A 42 -39.31 31.17 -9.19
CA THR A 42 -39.86 32.30 -9.97
C THR A 42 -39.25 32.36 -11.36
N ILE A 43 -37.93 32.23 -11.46
CA ILE A 43 -37.22 32.24 -12.73
C ILE A 43 -37.50 30.95 -13.52
N TYR A 44 -37.50 29.77 -12.89
CA TYR A 44 -37.83 28.53 -13.59
C TYR A 44 -39.25 28.52 -14.17
N LYS A 45 -40.24 29.11 -13.47
CA LYS A 45 -41.60 29.31 -13.99
C LYS A 45 -41.61 30.19 -15.24
N GLN A 46 -40.77 31.22 -15.30
CA GLN A 46 -40.63 32.08 -16.47
C GLN A 46 -40.00 31.31 -17.65
N LEU A 47 -38.86 30.65 -17.42
CA LEU A 47 -38.16 29.86 -18.43
C LEU A 47 -39.05 28.73 -19.00
N GLU A 48 -39.88 28.14 -18.14
CA GLU A 48 -40.86 27.13 -18.55
C GLU A 48 -41.95 27.70 -19.49
N LYS A 49 -42.40 28.95 -19.26
CA LYS A 49 -43.36 29.66 -20.11
C LYS A 49 -42.76 30.06 -21.46
N GLU A 50 -41.48 30.42 -21.47
CA GLU A 50 -40.69 30.75 -22.66
C GLU A 50 -40.34 29.51 -23.51
N LYS A 51 -40.87 28.34 -23.14
CA LYS A 51 -40.71 27.05 -23.84
C LYS A 51 -39.27 26.55 -23.89
N ILE A 52 -38.41 26.96 -22.96
CA ILE A 52 -37.09 26.34 -22.77
C ILE A 52 -37.27 24.83 -22.55
N ASN A 53 -36.30 24.06 -23.03
CA ASN A 53 -36.29 22.61 -22.89
C ASN A 53 -36.45 22.21 -21.43
N ILE A 54 -37.58 21.59 -21.09
CA ILE A 54 -37.93 21.21 -19.72
C ILE A 54 -36.84 20.36 -19.07
N ASN A 55 -36.18 19.48 -19.84
CA ASN A 55 -35.12 18.61 -19.33
C ASN A 55 -33.92 19.40 -18.78
N SER A 56 -33.67 20.62 -19.29
CA SER A 56 -32.56 21.47 -18.84
C SER A 56 -32.79 22.11 -17.47
N ILE A 57 -34.03 22.42 -17.12
CA ILE A 57 -34.41 23.08 -15.86
C ILE A 57 -35.02 22.12 -14.82
N TYR A 58 -35.46 20.94 -15.25
CA TYR A 58 -36.36 20.08 -14.49
C TYR A 58 -35.84 19.71 -13.09
N ASN A 59 -34.59 19.25 -12.98
CA ASN A 59 -34.07 18.74 -11.70
C ASN A 59 -34.02 19.85 -10.65
N SER A 60 -33.32 20.95 -10.93
CA SER A 60 -33.20 22.08 -10.00
C SER A 60 -34.56 22.70 -9.66
N TYR A 61 -35.47 22.76 -10.64
CA TYR A 61 -36.82 23.28 -10.41
C TYR A 61 -37.63 22.35 -9.50
N LEU A 62 -37.64 21.04 -9.77
CA LEU A 62 -38.33 20.07 -8.92
C LEU A 62 -37.77 20.04 -7.50
N GLU A 63 -36.44 20.06 -7.34
CA GLU A 63 -35.82 20.11 -6.01
C GLU A 63 -36.17 21.40 -5.26
N SER A 64 -36.18 22.55 -5.94
CA SER A 64 -36.60 23.82 -5.32
C SER A 64 -38.06 23.74 -4.82
N LEU A 65 -38.96 23.18 -5.63
CA LEU A 65 -40.37 22.98 -5.25
C LEU A 65 -40.51 22.02 -4.05
N LEU A 66 -39.71 20.95 -4.02
CA LEU A 66 -39.72 19.98 -2.92
C LEU A 66 -39.18 20.57 -1.62
N LYS A 67 -38.15 21.41 -1.69
CA LYS A 67 -37.57 22.09 -0.52
C LYS A 67 -38.52 23.09 0.15
N LEU A 68 -39.44 23.67 -0.63
CA LEU A 68 -40.52 24.53 -0.13
C LEU A 68 -41.84 23.79 0.08
N GLU A 69 -41.85 22.45 -0.02
CA GLU A 69 -43.04 21.62 0.15
C GLU A 69 -44.21 21.98 -0.81
N TYR A 70 -43.89 22.56 -1.98
CA TYR A 70 -44.87 22.90 -3.02
C TYR A 70 -45.26 21.66 -3.85
N PHE A 71 -45.76 20.62 -3.18
CA PHE A 71 -46.04 19.30 -3.75
C PHE A 71 -47.04 19.34 -4.91
N SER A 72 -48.06 20.21 -4.83
CA SER A 72 -49.05 20.36 -5.90
C SER A 72 -48.43 20.93 -7.18
N GLU A 73 -47.48 21.86 -7.06
CA GLU A 73 -46.77 22.42 -8.21
C GLU A 73 -45.75 21.43 -8.77
N ALA A 74 -45.05 20.71 -7.89
CA ALA A 74 -44.14 19.64 -8.26
C ALA A 74 -44.88 18.55 -9.08
N GLU A 75 -46.05 18.12 -8.64
CA GLU A 75 -46.87 17.15 -9.39
C GLU A 75 -47.28 17.69 -10.78
N LYS A 76 -47.65 18.98 -10.88
CA LYS A 76 -47.98 19.61 -12.17
C LYS A 76 -46.77 19.63 -13.12
N LEU A 77 -45.59 20.01 -12.62
CA LEU A 77 -44.34 20.02 -13.38
C LEU A 77 -44.01 18.61 -13.90
N ILE A 78 -44.07 17.60 -13.01
CA ILE A 78 -43.80 16.21 -13.36
C ILE A 78 -44.76 15.71 -14.44
N ARG A 79 -46.07 15.95 -14.30
CA ARG A 79 -47.07 15.53 -15.28
C ARG A 79 -46.85 16.17 -16.65
N LYS A 80 -46.40 17.43 -16.68
CA LYS A 80 -46.05 18.10 -17.94
C LYS A 80 -44.81 17.48 -18.58
N ALA A 81 -43.80 17.14 -17.79
CA ALA A 81 -42.61 16.43 -18.27
C ALA A 81 -42.95 15.03 -18.80
N GLN A 82 -43.82 14.28 -18.10
CA GLN A 82 -44.33 12.97 -18.57
C GLN A 82 -45.06 13.08 -19.90
N LYS A 83 -45.87 14.13 -20.11
CA LYS A 83 -46.56 14.34 -21.41
C LYS A 83 -45.58 14.58 -22.56
N LYS A 84 -44.48 15.31 -22.31
CA LYS A 84 -43.45 15.57 -23.32
C LYS A 84 -42.55 14.36 -23.58
N HIS A 85 -42.28 13.55 -22.56
CA HIS A 85 -41.38 12.40 -22.63
C HIS A 85 -41.99 11.17 -21.93
N PRO A 86 -43.01 10.54 -22.54
CA PRO A 86 -43.79 9.48 -21.91
C PRO A 86 -42.98 8.21 -21.58
N ASN A 87 -41.88 7.99 -22.30
CA ASN A 87 -41.00 6.83 -22.13
C ASN A 87 -39.95 7.02 -21.03
N ASN A 88 -39.77 8.23 -20.51
CA ASN A 88 -38.77 8.48 -19.47
C ASN A 88 -39.32 8.06 -18.09
N LEU A 89 -38.87 6.90 -17.60
CA LEU A 89 -39.32 6.31 -16.34
C LEU A 89 -38.91 7.16 -15.11
N LYS A 90 -37.89 8.02 -15.22
CA LYS A 90 -37.48 8.95 -14.16
C LYS A 90 -38.66 9.77 -13.63
N TYR A 91 -39.48 10.30 -14.53
CA TYR A 91 -40.62 11.13 -14.14
C TYR A 91 -41.73 10.35 -13.43
N LYS A 92 -41.82 9.03 -13.64
CA LYS A 92 -42.77 8.19 -12.91
C LYS A 92 -42.28 7.90 -11.49
N VAL A 93 -40.96 7.76 -11.30
CA VAL A 93 -40.32 7.67 -9.98
C VAL A 93 -40.44 9.00 -9.24
N ASP A 94 -40.10 10.12 -9.87
CA ASP A 94 -40.20 11.45 -9.27
C ASP A 94 -41.63 11.74 -8.78
N LEU A 95 -42.67 11.29 -9.50
CA LEU A 95 -44.06 11.42 -9.08
C LEU A 95 -44.37 10.61 -7.80
N GLY A 96 -43.90 9.36 -7.74
CA GLY A 96 -44.05 8.54 -6.54
C GLY A 96 -43.31 9.15 -5.35
N TYR A 97 -42.11 9.69 -5.58
CA TYR A 97 -41.32 10.37 -4.55
C TYR A 97 -42.04 11.63 -4.01
N VAL A 98 -42.60 12.49 -4.88
CA VAL A 98 -43.41 13.64 -4.45
C VAL A 98 -44.59 13.19 -3.61
N TRP A 99 -45.27 12.10 -3.99
CA TRP A 99 -46.37 11.56 -3.17
C TRP A 99 -45.89 11.04 -1.82
N LYS A 100 -44.73 10.38 -1.76
CA LYS A 100 -44.15 9.93 -0.49
C LYS A 100 -43.80 11.12 0.40
N ALA A 101 -43.15 12.14 -0.15
CA ALA A 101 -42.81 13.38 0.56
C ALA A 101 -44.04 14.15 1.06
N ASN A 102 -45.16 14.07 0.33
CA ASN A 102 -46.46 14.61 0.72
C ASN A 102 -47.28 13.67 1.64
N ASN A 103 -46.64 12.77 2.39
CA ASN A 103 -47.27 11.81 3.31
C ASN A 103 -48.30 10.84 2.68
N LEU A 104 -48.24 10.59 1.36
CA LEU A 104 -49.11 9.66 0.63
C LEU A 104 -48.40 8.35 0.30
N ALA A 105 -47.78 7.70 1.30
CA ALA A 105 -46.90 6.55 1.11
C ALA A 105 -47.54 5.39 0.32
N LYS A 106 -48.80 5.03 0.62
CA LYS A 106 -49.53 3.98 -0.12
C LYS A 106 -49.70 4.31 -1.61
N LYS A 107 -49.89 5.59 -1.94
CA LYS A 107 -50.04 6.07 -3.33
C LYS A 107 -48.69 6.03 -4.05
N ALA A 108 -47.61 6.41 -3.34
CA ALA A 108 -46.24 6.33 -3.84
C ALA A 108 -45.82 4.89 -4.14
N GLU A 109 -46.05 3.96 -3.22
CA GLU A 109 -45.72 2.55 -3.40
C GLU A 109 -46.46 1.93 -4.59
N LYS A 110 -47.77 2.19 -4.73
CA LYS A 110 -48.53 1.77 -5.92
C LYS A 110 -47.92 2.32 -7.21
N GLN A 111 -47.42 3.56 -7.19
CA GLN A 111 -46.78 4.17 -8.35
C GLN A 111 -45.43 3.55 -8.66
N PHE A 112 -44.61 3.27 -7.65
CA PHE A 112 -43.31 2.60 -7.80
C PHE A 112 -43.48 1.18 -8.33
N GLN A 113 -44.41 0.41 -7.77
CA GLN A 113 -44.74 -0.92 -8.25
C GLN A 113 -45.25 -0.90 -9.69
N LYS A 114 -46.20 -0.01 -10.00
CA LYS A 114 -46.72 0.16 -11.37
C LYS A 114 -45.60 0.51 -12.35
N THR A 115 -44.67 1.38 -11.95
CA THR A 115 -43.54 1.79 -12.80
C THR A 115 -42.59 0.62 -13.03
N THR A 116 -42.26 -0.13 -11.99
CA THR A 116 -41.40 -1.33 -12.05
C THR A 116 -42.02 -2.42 -12.92
N ASN A 117 -43.32 -2.68 -12.77
CA ASN A 117 -44.05 -3.66 -13.59
C ASN A 117 -44.23 -3.21 -15.05
N SER A 118 -44.01 -1.92 -15.35
CA SER A 118 -44.09 -1.39 -16.72
C SER A 118 -42.77 -1.51 -17.50
N LEU A 119 -41.72 -2.09 -16.90
CA LEU A 119 -40.47 -2.36 -17.59
C LEU A 119 -40.71 -3.31 -18.78
N PRO A 120 -40.34 -2.91 -20.01
CA PRO A 120 -40.46 -3.77 -21.17
C PRO A 120 -39.35 -4.84 -21.19
N PRO A 121 -39.64 -6.07 -21.65
CA PRO A 121 -38.61 -7.07 -21.94
C PRO A 121 -37.58 -6.54 -22.95
N GLY A 122 -36.33 -6.99 -22.85
CA GLY A 122 -35.25 -6.62 -23.77
C GLY A 122 -34.56 -5.28 -23.52
N GLN A 123 -35.08 -4.41 -22.64
CA GLN A 123 -34.62 -3.01 -22.56
C GLN A 123 -33.69 -2.72 -21.37
N TYR A 124 -32.42 -3.11 -21.52
CA TYR A 124 -31.35 -2.86 -20.55
C TYR A 124 -31.25 -1.39 -20.09
N SER A 125 -31.34 -0.44 -21.02
CA SER A 125 -31.23 0.99 -20.73
C SER A 125 -32.38 1.51 -19.86
N GLN A 126 -33.60 0.95 -20.02
CA GLN A 126 -34.76 1.34 -19.21
C GLN A 126 -34.64 0.81 -17.78
N VAL A 127 -34.13 -0.40 -17.59
CA VAL A 127 -33.86 -0.96 -16.26
C VAL A 127 -32.88 -0.07 -15.50
N ASN A 128 -31.74 0.28 -16.13
CA ASN A 128 -30.76 1.18 -15.53
C ASN A 128 -31.33 2.57 -15.24
N THR A 129 -32.11 3.14 -16.17
CA THR A 129 -32.75 4.45 -15.95
C THR A 129 -33.68 4.41 -14.75
N LEU A 130 -34.49 3.36 -14.62
CA LEU A 130 -35.43 3.20 -13.52
C LEU A 130 -34.69 3.04 -12.18
N ALA A 131 -33.75 2.11 -12.11
CA ALA A 131 -33.03 1.82 -10.87
C ALA A 131 -32.13 2.97 -10.42
N SER A 132 -31.44 3.66 -11.35
CA SER A 132 -30.69 4.88 -11.04
C SER A 132 -31.60 6.01 -10.56
N SER A 133 -32.82 6.12 -11.09
CA SER A 133 -33.80 7.10 -10.60
C SER A 133 -34.25 6.80 -9.17
N PHE A 134 -34.48 5.53 -8.84
CA PHE A 134 -34.78 5.12 -7.45
C PHE A 134 -33.59 5.38 -6.52
N THR A 135 -32.38 5.03 -6.95
CA THR A 135 -31.14 5.25 -6.18
C THR A 135 -30.91 6.73 -5.90
N TYR A 136 -31.10 7.59 -6.90
CA TYR A 136 -31.00 9.05 -6.74
C TYR A 136 -31.98 9.61 -5.69
N ARG A 137 -33.15 8.98 -5.56
CA ARG A 137 -34.17 9.32 -4.56
C ARG A 137 -33.97 8.67 -3.19
N GLY A 138 -32.88 7.90 -2.99
CA GLY A 138 -32.63 7.13 -1.78
C GLY A 138 -33.57 5.91 -1.62
N GLU A 139 -34.33 5.55 -2.65
CA GLU A 139 -35.27 4.42 -2.64
C GLU A 139 -34.55 3.11 -3.03
N HIS A 140 -33.51 2.73 -2.26
CA HIS A 140 -32.61 1.64 -2.61
C HIS A 140 -33.32 0.28 -2.74
N GLU A 141 -34.32 -0.01 -1.90
CA GLU A 141 -35.14 -1.23 -2.03
C GLU A 141 -35.90 -1.30 -3.37
N TRP A 142 -36.38 -0.15 -3.87
CA TRP A 142 -37.05 -0.09 -5.16
C TRP A 142 -36.07 -0.18 -6.32
N ALA A 143 -34.86 0.38 -6.17
CA ALA A 143 -33.77 0.17 -7.12
C ALA A 143 -33.43 -1.32 -7.23
N LEU A 144 -33.35 -2.02 -6.10
CA LEU A 144 -33.12 -3.47 -6.04
C LEU A 144 -34.23 -4.24 -6.77
N LYS A 145 -35.50 -3.94 -6.48
CA LYS A 145 -36.66 -4.53 -7.17
C LYS A 145 -36.61 -4.29 -8.68
N ALA A 146 -36.21 -3.09 -9.11
CA ALA A 146 -36.09 -2.75 -10.53
C ALA A 146 -35.00 -3.59 -11.23
N TYR A 147 -33.83 -3.74 -10.61
CA TYR A 147 -32.76 -4.58 -11.17
C TYR A 147 -33.13 -6.06 -11.19
N LYS A 148 -33.67 -6.61 -10.10
CA LYS A 148 -34.15 -8.00 -10.05
C LYS A 148 -35.22 -8.26 -11.10
N LYS A 149 -36.17 -7.33 -11.27
CA LYS A 149 -37.17 -7.44 -12.33
C LYS A 149 -36.54 -7.37 -13.73
N GLY A 150 -35.55 -6.50 -13.91
CA GLY A 150 -34.77 -6.41 -15.13
C GLY A 150 -34.05 -7.71 -15.49
N GLN A 151 -33.45 -8.38 -14.50
CA GLN A 151 -32.79 -9.68 -14.63
C GLN A 151 -33.79 -10.79 -15.04
N GLU A 152 -34.97 -10.84 -14.40
CA GLU A 152 -36.04 -11.79 -14.78
C GLU A 152 -36.49 -11.58 -16.23
N LEU A 153 -36.61 -10.33 -16.67
CA LEU A 153 -37.07 -9.97 -18.02
C LEU A 153 -35.97 -10.10 -19.07
N ASN A 154 -34.70 -10.19 -18.66
CA ASN A 154 -33.53 -10.24 -19.54
C ASN A 154 -32.47 -11.21 -18.99
N PRO A 155 -32.70 -12.54 -19.07
CA PRO A 155 -31.73 -13.50 -18.55
C PRO A 155 -30.33 -13.40 -19.20
N GLN A 156 -30.25 -12.83 -20.40
CA GLN A 156 -28.99 -12.61 -21.15
C GLN A 156 -28.21 -11.37 -20.70
N HIS A 157 -28.76 -10.55 -19.81
CA HIS A 157 -28.10 -9.33 -19.32
C HIS A 157 -27.88 -9.43 -17.83
N ASN A 158 -26.63 -9.24 -17.44
CA ASN A 158 -26.21 -9.35 -16.06
C ASN A 158 -26.34 -8.00 -15.33
N PHE A 159 -27.17 -7.95 -14.29
CA PHE A 159 -27.32 -6.80 -13.40
C PHE A 159 -26.67 -7.01 -12.02
N ARG A 160 -25.94 -8.12 -11.81
CA ARG A 160 -25.40 -8.48 -10.49
C ARG A 160 -24.45 -7.44 -9.94
N PHE A 161 -23.60 -6.83 -10.77
CA PHE A 161 -22.71 -5.76 -10.33
C PHE A 161 -23.52 -4.57 -9.77
N GLN A 162 -24.60 -4.19 -10.43
CA GLN A 162 -25.48 -3.11 -10.00
C GLN A 162 -26.24 -3.52 -8.72
N ILE A 163 -26.76 -4.74 -8.66
CA ILE A 163 -27.44 -5.30 -7.49
C ILE A 163 -26.50 -5.29 -6.27
N ALA A 164 -25.25 -5.74 -6.42
CA ALA A 164 -24.23 -5.71 -5.37
C ALA A 164 -24.00 -4.28 -4.86
N ASN A 165 -23.89 -3.30 -5.75
CA ASN A 165 -23.77 -1.89 -5.35
C ASN A 165 -25.01 -1.36 -4.60
N ILE A 166 -26.21 -1.85 -4.91
CA ILE A 166 -27.42 -1.50 -4.15
C ILE A 166 -27.37 -2.13 -2.76
N TYR A 167 -26.98 -3.41 -2.62
CA TYR A 167 -26.80 -4.04 -1.32
C TYR A 167 -25.76 -3.32 -0.47
N ARG A 168 -24.65 -2.86 -1.07
CA ARG A 168 -23.67 -2.00 -0.39
C ARG A 168 -24.32 -0.74 0.20
N ASN A 169 -25.17 -0.06 -0.56
CA ASN A 169 -25.86 1.15 -0.09
C ASN A 169 -26.89 0.85 1.00
N LEU A 170 -27.41 -0.38 1.06
CA LEU A 170 -28.31 -0.86 2.10
C LEU A 170 -27.56 -1.36 3.36
N GLY A 171 -26.23 -1.49 3.31
CA GLY A 171 -25.42 -2.09 4.38
C GLY A 171 -25.46 -3.61 4.43
N GLU A 172 -25.98 -4.26 3.38
CA GLU A 172 -26.17 -5.71 3.30
C GLU A 172 -24.92 -6.38 2.71
N THR A 173 -23.82 -6.40 3.47
CA THR A 173 -22.50 -6.88 2.98
C THR A 173 -22.53 -8.34 2.51
N GLU A 174 -23.17 -9.25 3.24
CA GLU A 174 -23.22 -10.68 2.87
C GLU A 174 -23.88 -10.88 1.49
N LEU A 175 -25.01 -10.19 1.25
CA LEU A 175 -25.74 -10.25 -0.02
C LEU A 175 -24.97 -9.56 -1.15
N MET A 176 -24.25 -8.48 -0.86
CA MET A 176 -23.35 -7.85 -1.84
C MET A 176 -22.28 -8.83 -2.30
N VAL A 177 -21.62 -9.52 -1.37
CA VAL A 177 -20.55 -10.45 -1.70
C VAL A 177 -21.10 -11.66 -2.46
N ASP A 178 -22.25 -12.21 -2.05
CA ASP A 178 -22.92 -13.30 -2.79
C ASP A 178 -23.14 -12.92 -4.27
N GLU A 179 -23.62 -11.70 -4.55
CA GLU A 179 -23.83 -11.24 -5.92
C GLU A 179 -22.53 -11.07 -6.71
N PHE A 180 -21.44 -10.64 -6.06
CA PHE A 180 -20.13 -10.56 -6.69
C PHE A 180 -19.55 -11.94 -6.99
N ILE A 181 -19.68 -12.91 -6.08
CA ILE A 181 -19.27 -14.30 -6.30
C ILE A 181 -20.05 -14.88 -7.49
N LEU A 182 -21.38 -14.70 -7.51
CA LEU A 182 -22.21 -15.15 -8.62
C LEU A 182 -21.84 -14.48 -9.94
N LEU A 183 -21.51 -13.19 -9.93
CA LEU A 183 -21.03 -12.47 -11.11
C LEU A 183 -19.74 -13.09 -11.66
N VAL A 184 -18.79 -13.47 -10.81
CA VAL A 184 -17.54 -14.10 -11.26
C VAL A 184 -17.78 -15.51 -11.80
N VAL A 185 -18.73 -16.26 -11.22
CA VAL A 185 -19.13 -17.57 -11.75
C VAL A 185 -19.75 -17.45 -13.14
N GLU A 186 -20.60 -16.45 -13.37
CA GLU A 186 -21.28 -16.25 -14.65
C GLU A 186 -20.38 -15.59 -15.71
N GLU A 187 -19.55 -14.64 -15.29
CA GLU A 187 -18.64 -13.86 -16.15
C GLU A 187 -17.22 -13.84 -15.55
N PRO A 188 -16.43 -14.91 -15.72
CA PRO A 188 -15.03 -14.98 -15.25
C PRO A 188 -14.16 -13.78 -15.61
N SER A 189 -14.40 -13.17 -16.78
CA SER A 189 -13.69 -11.98 -17.25
C SER A 189 -13.88 -10.74 -16.36
N LYS A 190 -14.89 -10.73 -15.48
CA LYS A 190 -15.15 -9.66 -14.52
C LYS A 190 -14.38 -9.81 -13.21
N ARG A 191 -13.71 -10.95 -12.96
CA ARG A 191 -12.99 -11.27 -11.72
C ARG A 191 -12.09 -10.13 -11.23
N GLN A 192 -11.23 -9.59 -12.11
CA GLN A 192 -10.33 -8.50 -11.73
C GLN A 192 -11.09 -7.23 -11.30
N SER A 193 -12.16 -6.87 -12.01
CA SER A 193 -12.99 -5.72 -11.65
C SER A 193 -13.70 -5.94 -10.31
N VAL A 194 -14.10 -7.17 -10.02
CA VAL A 194 -14.71 -7.55 -8.75
C VAL A 194 -13.70 -7.48 -7.61
N GLN A 195 -12.50 -8.04 -7.77
CA GLN A 195 -11.40 -7.94 -6.80
C GLN A 195 -11.07 -6.48 -6.47
N ASN A 196 -10.89 -5.64 -7.48
CA ASN A 196 -10.62 -4.21 -7.29
C ASN A 196 -11.76 -3.51 -6.54
N THR A 197 -13.01 -3.90 -6.79
CA THR A 197 -14.17 -3.32 -6.11
C THR A 197 -14.21 -3.75 -4.64
N LEU A 198 -14.11 -5.07 -4.38
CA LEU A 198 -14.11 -5.65 -3.05
C LEU A 198 -12.99 -5.08 -2.18
N GLN A 199 -11.77 -4.96 -2.70
CA GLN A 199 -10.63 -4.35 -2.00
C GLN A 199 -10.95 -2.94 -1.51
N ASN A 200 -11.61 -2.15 -2.36
CA ASN A 200 -11.95 -0.76 -2.07
C ASN A 200 -13.18 -0.60 -1.17
N THR A 201 -14.08 -1.58 -1.13
CA THR A 201 -15.35 -1.49 -0.43
C THR A 201 -15.33 -2.18 0.93
N LEU A 202 -14.74 -3.36 1.05
CA LEU A 202 -14.82 -4.15 2.28
C LEU A 202 -14.15 -3.43 3.45
N GLY A 203 -13.00 -2.78 3.22
CA GLY A 203 -12.35 -1.93 4.25
C GLY A 203 -13.05 -0.60 4.54
N ARG A 204 -14.13 -0.23 3.85
CA ARG A 204 -14.84 1.06 4.03
C ARG A 204 -16.30 0.91 4.43
N THR A 205 -16.84 -0.31 4.42
CA THR A 205 -18.27 -0.55 4.67
C THR A 205 -18.51 -0.60 6.18
N LYS A 206 -19.42 0.24 6.69
CA LYS A 206 -19.83 0.21 8.09
C LYS A 206 -20.55 -1.11 8.39
N GLY A 207 -19.96 -1.94 9.25
CA GLY A 207 -20.50 -3.22 9.69
C GLY A 207 -19.85 -3.66 11.01
N ASN A 208 -20.47 -4.60 11.72
CA ASN A 208 -20.04 -5.07 13.05
C ASN A 208 -18.99 -6.19 12.99
N GLY A 209 -18.34 -6.44 11.85
CA GLY A 209 -17.37 -7.52 11.71
C GLY A 209 -16.48 -7.39 10.47
N ASP A 210 -15.54 -8.33 10.30
CA ASP A 210 -14.60 -8.31 9.19
C ASP A 210 -15.28 -8.66 7.88
N ASN A 211 -15.49 -7.63 7.08
CA ASN A 211 -16.07 -7.76 5.75
C ASN A 211 -15.19 -8.66 4.85
N PHE A 212 -13.88 -8.78 5.10
CA PHE A 212 -13.01 -9.75 4.41
C PHE A 212 -13.21 -11.18 4.92
N GLU A 213 -13.50 -11.42 6.20
CA GLU A 213 -13.86 -12.76 6.71
C GLU A 213 -15.20 -13.24 6.14
N ILE A 214 -16.16 -12.34 5.92
CA ILE A 214 -17.41 -12.67 5.22
C ILE A 214 -17.08 -13.20 3.81
N LEU A 215 -16.25 -12.46 3.06
CA LEU A 215 -15.81 -12.86 1.73
C LEU A 215 -15.07 -14.21 1.75
N LYS A 216 -14.11 -14.37 2.67
CA LYS A 216 -13.33 -15.59 2.85
C LYS A 216 -14.24 -16.79 3.10
N LYS A 217 -15.19 -16.68 4.03
CA LYS A 217 -16.14 -17.75 4.37
C LYS A 217 -17.02 -18.13 3.19
N GLN A 218 -17.58 -17.16 2.47
CA GLN A 218 -18.45 -17.42 1.32
C GLN A 218 -17.66 -18.02 0.14
N LEU A 219 -16.48 -17.48 -0.17
CA LEU A 219 -15.60 -18.04 -1.20
C LEU A 219 -15.17 -19.48 -0.85
N LEU A 220 -14.73 -19.74 0.39
CA LEU A 220 -14.35 -21.09 0.83
C LEU A 220 -15.49 -22.09 0.65
N LYS A 221 -16.70 -21.71 1.09
CA LYS A 221 -17.90 -22.53 0.94
C LYS A 221 -18.19 -22.85 -0.54
N GLU A 222 -18.17 -21.84 -1.41
CA GLU A 222 -18.47 -22.05 -2.83
C GLU A 222 -17.36 -22.80 -3.57
N VAL A 223 -16.09 -22.55 -3.25
CA VAL A 223 -14.95 -23.31 -3.82
C VAL A 223 -15.00 -24.77 -3.39
N GLN A 224 -15.27 -25.08 -2.12
CA GLN A 224 -15.43 -26.47 -1.65
C GLN A 224 -16.57 -27.20 -2.36
N LYS A 225 -17.67 -26.49 -2.65
CA LYS A 225 -18.86 -27.06 -3.29
C LYS A 225 -18.69 -27.25 -4.80
N THR A 226 -18.10 -26.29 -5.48
CA THR A 226 -18.11 -26.22 -6.96
C THR A 226 -16.77 -26.56 -7.59
N ASN A 227 -15.68 -26.47 -6.83
CA ASN A 227 -14.31 -26.50 -7.33
C ASN A 227 -14.10 -25.50 -8.48
N ASN A 228 -14.75 -24.33 -8.45
CA ASN A 228 -14.65 -23.32 -9.50
C ASN A 228 -13.25 -22.66 -9.52
N THR A 229 -12.66 -22.52 -10.72
CA THR A 229 -11.33 -21.94 -10.90
C THR A 229 -11.24 -20.47 -10.51
N ASP A 230 -12.11 -19.64 -11.05
CA ASP A 230 -12.11 -18.20 -10.80
C ASP A 230 -12.37 -17.85 -9.33
N LEU A 231 -13.20 -18.63 -8.64
CA LEU A 231 -13.40 -18.45 -7.20
C LEU A 231 -12.19 -18.89 -6.39
N THR A 232 -11.47 -19.94 -6.82
CA THR A 232 -10.21 -20.35 -6.20
C THR A 232 -9.14 -19.29 -6.40
N GLU A 233 -9.10 -18.64 -7.56
CA GLU A 233 -8.23 -17.49 -7.85
C GLU A 233 -8.53 -16.30 -6.93
N MET A 234 -9.82 -16.03 -6.69
CA MET A 234 -10.22 -15.02 -5.73
C MET A 234 -9.78 -15.37 -4.30
N LEU A 235 -9.82 -16.65 -3.90
CA LEU A 235 -9.31 -17.08 -2.60
C LEU A 235 -7.79 -16.88 -2.48
N VAL A 236 -7.02 -17.28 -3.49
CA VAL A 236 -5.56 -17.07 -3.49
C VAL A 236 -5.26 -15.58 -3.38
N TRP A 237 -5.91 -14.76 -4.19
CA TRP A 237 -5.78 -13.29 -4.10
C TRP A 237 -6.10 -12.78 -2.70
N LEU A 238 -7.18 -13.23 -2.08
CA LEU A 238 -7.58 -12.80 -0.74
C LEU A 238 -6.54 -13.20 0.32
N PHE A 239 -6.07 -14.45 0.30
CA PHE A 239 -5.03 -14.92 1.22
C PHE A 239 -3.73 -14.12 1.08
N MET A 240 -3.34 -13.78 -0.16
CA MET A 240 -2.17 -12.94 -0.42
C MET A 240 -2.34 -11.51 0.12
N GLN A 241 -3.56 -10.96 0.15
CA GLN A 241 -3.82 -9.64 0.73
C GLN A 241 -3.83 -9.65 2.28
N GLN A 242 -4.10 -10.80 2.89
CA GLN A 242 -4.16 -10.99 4.34
C GLN A 242 -2.87 -11.59 4.92
N ASP A 243 -1.79 -11.64 4.12
CA ASP A 243 -0.49 -12.27 4.47
C ASP A 243 -0.61 -13.76 4.89
N GLU A 244 -1.68 -14.44 4.49
CA GLU A 244 -1.94 -15.86 4.75
C GLU A 244 -1.29 -16.76 3.68
N PHE A 245 0.02 -16.61 3.48
CA PHE A 245 0.78 -17.27 2.41
C PHE A 245 0.73 -18.80 2.47
N ASP A 246 0.66 -19.40 3.66
CA ASP A 246 0.51 -20.86 3.84
C ASP A 246 -0.80 -21.37 3.19
N ALA A 247 -1.89 -20.63 3.33
CA ALA A 247 -3.17 -20.96 2.69
C ALA A 247 -3.11 -20.70 1.18
N ALA A 248 -2.53 -19.56 0.77
CA ALA A 248 -2.32 -19.22 -0.64
C ALA A 248 -1.52 -20.32 -1.38
N PHE A 249 -0.52 -20.92 -0.73
CA PHE A 249 0.24 -22.06 -1.25
C PHE A 249 -0.62 -23.29 -1.52
N ILE A 250 -1.47 -23.68 -0.57
CA ILE A 250 -2.33 -24.86 -0.72
C ILE A 250 -3.26 -24.72 -1.93
N TYR A 251 -3.92 -23.56 -2.07
CA TYR A 251 -4.85 -23.31 -3.17
C TYR A 251 -4.14 -23.08 -4.51
N SER A 252 -3.01 -22.38 -4.53
CA SER A 252 -2.17 -22.21 -5.74
C SER A 252 -1.64 -23.54 -6.27
N LYS A 253 -1.24 -24.45 -5.37
CA LYS A 253 -0.83 -25.81 -5.74
C LYS A 253 -1.97 -26.62 -6.34
N ALA A 254 -3.19 -26.46 -5.82
CA ALA A 254 -4.37 -27.09 -6.39
C ALA A 254 -4.69 -26.55 -7.80
N LEU A 255 -4.57 -25.23 -7.99
CA LEU A 255 -4.72 -24.56 -9.29
C LEU A 255 -3.69 -25.05 -10.31
N ASP A 256 -2.40 -24.98 -9.98
CA ASP A 256 -1.31 -25.38 -10.89
C ASP A 256 -1.46 -26.84 -11.34
N LYS A 257 -1.90 -27.74 -10.45
CA LYS A 257 -2.18 -29.14 -10.80
C LYS A 257 -3.39 -29.32 -11.72
N ARG A 258 -4.44 -28.53 -11.52
CA ARG A 258 -5.68 -28.64 -12.30
C ARG A 258 -5.52 -28.04 -13.71
N LEU A 259 -4.80 -26.94 -13.79
CA LEU A 259 -4.62 -26.15 -15.01
C LEU A 259 -3.35 -26.50 -15.78
N ASP A 260 -2.48 -27.33 -15.19
CA ASP A 260 -1.19 -27.74 -15.74
C ASP A 260 -0.28 -26.56 -16.14
N GLU A 261 -0.20 -25.55 -15.28
CA GLU A 261 0.53 -24.29 -15.53
C GLU A 261 2.06 -24.44 -15.44
N ASN A 262 2.55 -25.67 -15.35
CA ASN A 262 3.98 -25.98 -15.31
C ASN A 262 4.79 -25.21 -14.24
N GLY A 263 4.14 -24.81 -13.14
CA GLY A 263 4.78 -24.15 -12.00
C GLY A 263 4.77 -22.63 -12.05
N HIS A 264 4.28 -21.99 -13.12
CA HIS A 264 4.35 -20.53 -13.28
C HIS A 264 3.78 -19.76 -12.07
N ARG A 265 2.55 -20.08 -11.67
CA ARG A 265 1.90 -19.48 -10.49
C ARG A 265 2.64 -19.77 -9.19
N MET A 266 3.24 -20.95 -9.08
CA MET A 266 3.98 -21.29 -7.87
C MET A 266 5.25 -20.46 -7.75
N TYR A 267 5.90 -20.16 -8.88
CA TYR A 267 7.03 -19.24 -8.92
C TYR A 267 6.63 -17.83 -8.48
N GLU A 268 5.54 -17.28 -9.04
CA GLU A 268 5.02 -15.97 -8.61
C GLU A 268 4.70 -15.93 -7.10
N LEU A 269 4.03 -16.96 -6.59
CA LEU A 269 3.74 -17.08 -5.16
C LEU A 269 5.02 -17.13 -4.33
N ALA A 270 6.02 -17.91 -4.75
CA ALA A 270 7.27 -18.06 -4.02
C ALA A 270 8.01 -16.73 -3.90
N THR A 271 8.10 -15.98 -5.01
CA THR A 271 8.74 -14.65 -5.05
C THR A 271 8.03 -13.66 -4.12
N ILE A 272 6.70 -13.54 -4.22
CA ILE A 272 5.95 -12.61 -3.38
C ILE A 272 6.04 -13.03 -1.90
N ALA A 273 5.94 -14.32 -1.59
CA ALA A 273 6.08 -14.82 -0.22
C ALA A 273 7.49 -14.56 0.35
N HIS A 274 8.54 -14.70 -0.45
CA HIS A 274 9.92 -14.38 -0.04
C HIS A 274 10.06 -12.88 0.25
N GLU A 275 9.60 -12.02 -0.66
CA GLU A 275 9.62 -10.56 -0.47
C GLU A 275 8.87 -10.10 0.79
N ASN A 276 7.79 -10.80 1.16
CA ASN A 276 7.03 -10.54 2.39
C ASN A 276 7.57 -11.31 3.61
N GLN A 277 8.77 -11.86 3.54
CA GLN A 277 9.43 -12.62 4.62
C GLN A 277 8.63 -13.84 5.12
N ALA A 278 7.64 -14.30 4.35
CA ALA A 278 6.87 -15.50 4.58
C ALA A 278 7.65 -16.74 4.12
N TYR A 279 8.85 -16.91 4.69
CA TYR A 279 9.86 -17.84 4.23
C TYR A 279 9.39 -19.29 4.15
N LYS A 280 8.50 -19.71 5.05
CA LYS A 280 7.96 -21.08 5.05
C LYS A 280 7.20 -21.36 3.74
N ALA A 281 6.25 -20.50 3.38
CA ALA A 281 5.47 -20.66 2.15
C ALA A 281 6.34 -20.54 0.90
N ALA A 282 7.31 -19.61 0.91
CA ALA A 282 8.29 -19.49 -0.18
C ALA A 282 9.11 -20.77 -0.37
N ILE A 283 9.66 -21.34 0.71
CA ILE A 283 10.42 -22.60 0.68
C ILE A 283 9.55 -23.75 0.18
N ASP A 284 8.31 -23.89 0.68
CA ASP A 284 7.37 -24.93 0.23
C ASP A 284 7.05 -24.80 -1.26
N ALA A 285 6.95 -23.57 -1.77
CA ALA A 285 6.73 -23.26 -3.18
C ALA A 285 7.96 -23.58 -4.05
N TYR A 286 9.17 -23.21 -3.62
CA TYR A 286 10.40 -23.60 -4.32
C TYR A 286 10.61 -25.11 -4.34
N GLU A 287 10.33 -25.81 -3.24
CA GLU A 287 10.38 -27.28 -3.19
C GLU A 287 9.39 -27.92 -4.15
N TYR A 288 8.19 -27.35 -4.28
CA TYR A 288 7.22 -27.79 -5.28
C TYR A 288 7.75 -27.64 -6.71
N LEU A 289 8.35 -26.50 -7.04
CA LEU A 289 8.94 -26.23 -8.36
C LEU A 289 10.08 -27.20 -8.68
N ILE A 290 10.98 -27.43 -7.72
CA ILE A 290 12.09 -28.38 -7.86
C ILE A 290 11.55 -29.79 -8.13
N LYS A 291 10.52 -30.22 -7.39
CA LYS A 291 9.89 -31.53 -7.58
C LYS A 291 9.20 -31.66 -8.93
N LYS A 292 8.61 -30.57 -9.45
CA LYS A 292 7.99 -30.54 -10.79
C LYS A 292 9.05 -30.66 -11.89
N GLY A 293 10.25 -30.13 -11.66
CA GLY A 293 11.40 -30.32 -12.54
C GLY A 293 11.30 -29.53 -13.85
N ASN A 294 10.44 -28.51 -13.93
CA ASN A 294 10.36 -27.66 -15.11
C ASN A 294 11.68 -26.87 -15.27
N PRO A 295 12.43 -27.05 -16.38
CA PRO A 295 13.71 -26.36 -16.59
C PRO A 295 13.62 -24.83 -16.50
N THR A 296 12.46 -24.24 -16.81
CA THR A 296 12.26 -22.78 -16.73
C THR A 296 12.52 -22.21 -15.33
N TYR A 297 12.08 -22.93 -14.28
CA TYR A 297 12.13 -22.44 -12.90
C TYR A 297 13.11 -23.23 -12.01
N LEU A 298 13.63 -24.36 -12.49
CA LEU A 298 14.36 -25.32 -11.67
C LEU A 298 15.64 -24.74 -11.05
N LEU A 299 16.46 -24.04 -11.85
CA LEU A 299 17.72 -23.47 -11.39
C LEU A 299 17.48 -22.41 -10.31
N GLU A 300 16.60 -21.47 -10.62
CA GLU A 300 16.28 -20.35 -9.74
C GLU A 300 15.60 -20.83 -8.45
N ALA A 301 14.67 -21.79 -8.52
CA ALA A 301 14.05 -22.37 -7.33
C ALA A 301 15.08 -23.08 -6.43
N LYS A 302 16.11 -23.73 -6.98
CA LYS A 302 17.19 -24.31 -6.17
C LYS A 302 18.00 -23.24 -5.44
N ILE A 303 18.34 -22.15 -6.13
CA ILE A 303 19.10 -21.02 -5.58
C ILE A 303 18.28 -20.32 -4.48
N LEU A 304 17.08 -19.85 -4.82
CA LEU A 304 16.24 -19.06 -3.91
C LEU A 304 15.77 -19.87 -2.70
N LYS A 305 15.59 -21.19 -2.82
CA LYS A 305 15.31 -22.04 -1.65
C LYS A 305 16.42 -21.98 -0.59
N VAL A 306 17.69 -22.05 -1.01
CA VAL A 306 18.82 -21.99 -0.07
C VAL A 306 18.86 -20.61 0.59
N ILE A 307 18.70 -19.55 -0.19
CA ILE A 307 18.71 -18.16 0.30
C ILE A 307 17.54 -17.92 1.28
N ALA A 308 16.31 -18.28 0.91
CA ALA A 308 15.14 -18.15 1.78
C ALA A 308 15.28 -18.95 3.09
N LYS A 309 15.91 -20.14 3.06
CA LYS A 309 16.23 -20.91 4.26
C LYS A 309 17.24 -20.19 5.15
N THR A 310 18.29 -19.61 4.57
CA THR A 310 19.30 -18.82 5.26
C THR A 310 18.65 -17.64 5.97
N GLU A 311 17.90 -16.82 5.23
CA GLU A 311 17.20 -15.65 5.77
C GLU A 311 16.25 -16.03 6.91
N ARG A 312 15.47 -17.10 6.75
CA ARG A 312 14.58 -17.62 7.81
C ARG A 312 15.32 -17.96 9.10
N ILE A 313 16.49 -18.61 8.98
CA ILE A 313 17.28 -19.01 10.15
C ILE A 313 17.93 -17.77 10.79
N LEU A 314 18.50 -16.87 10.00
CA LEU A 314 19.12 -15.64 10.50
C LEU A 314 18.09 -14.72 11.19
N ALA A 315 16.85 -14.66 10.67
CA ALA A 315 15.74 -13.94 11.28
C ALA A 315 15.34 -14.51 12.66
N SER A 316 15.53 -15.80 12.91
CA SER A 316 15.20 -16.47 14.19
C SER A 316 16.43 -16.66 15.10
N THR A 317 16.21 -16.94 16.40
CA THR A 317 17.32 -17.29 17.30
C THR A 317 18.01 -18.55 16.78
N HIS A 318 19.29 -18.45 16.43
CA HIS A 318 20.03 -19.52 15.78
C HIS A 318 21.29 -19.88 16.58
N THR A 319 21.69 -21.12 16.45
CA THR A 319 22.91 -21.65 17.06
C THR A 319 24.02 -21.78 16.02
N LYS A 320 25.25 -21.97 16.49
CA LYS A 320 26.39 -22.30 15.62
C LYS A 320 26.10 -23.52 14.72
N ASN A 321 25.43 -24.54 15.25
CA ASN A 321 25.05 -25.74 14.50
C ASN A 321 24.02 -25.44 13.39
N ASP A 322 23.18 -24.42 13.56
CA ASP A 322 22.26 -24.01 12.50
C ASP A 322 23.02 -23.33 11.36
N LEU A 323 24.01 -22.48 11.69
CA LEU A 323 24.89 -21.85 10.69
C LEU A 323 25.75 -22.88 9.95
N GLU A 324 26.24 -23.92 10.63
CA GLU A 324 27.00 -25.03 10.02
C GLU A 324 26.13 -25.86 9.05
N LYS A 325 24.84 -26.03 9.34
CA LYS A 325 23.91 -26.69 8.39
C LYS A 325 23.70 -25.85 7.14
N ILE A 326 23.50 -24.54 7.30
CA ILE A 326 23.36 -23.62 6.15
C ILE A 326 24.64 -23.61 5.32
N ASP A 327 25.80 -23.53 5.96
CA ASP A 327 27.11 -23.62 5.30
C ASP A 327 27.20 -24.85 4.40
N LYS A 328 26.78 -26.00 4.91
CA LYS A 328 26.70 -27.24 4.13
C LYS A 328 25.69 -27.15 2.97
N GLU A 329 24.50 -26.58 3.18
CA GLU A 329 23.50 -26.43 2.12
C GLU A 329 24.02 -25.57 0.96
N TYR A 330 24.75 -24.48 1.24
CA TYR A 330 25.41 -23.69 0.20
C TYR A 330 26.49 -24.49 -0.54
N GLN A 331 27.35 -25.22 0.19
CA GLN A 331 28.38 -26.05 -0.43
C GLN A 331 27.77 -27.10 -1.34
N ASP A 332 26.74 -27.81 -0.87
CA ASP A 332 26.02 -28.82 -1.65
C ASP A 332 25.39 -28.21 -2.91
N ALA A 333 24.77 -27.02 -2.79
CA ALA A 333 24.17 -26.31 -3.93
C ALA A 333 25.21 -25.83 -4.95
N ILE A 334 26.33 -25.26 -4.51
CA ILE A 334 27.42 -24.82 -5.39
C ILE A 334 28.10 -26.02 -6.07
N ASN A 335 28.29 -27.13 -5.35
CA ASN A 335 28.83 -28.37 -5.91
C ASN A 335 27.91 -28.96 -6.99
N GLU A 336 26.59 -28.87 -6.80
CA GLU A 336 25.61 -29.36 -7.77
C GLU A 336 25.47 -28.45 -9.01
N LEU A 337 25.38 -27.14 -8.79
CA LEU A 337 25.06 -26.15 -9.83
C LEU A 337 26.30 -25.58 -10.54
N GLY A 338 27.46 -25.72 -9.91
CA GLY A 338 28.72 -25.15 -10.35
C GLY A 338 28.82 -23.64 -10.13
N ILE A 339 30.02 -23.11 -10.38
CA ILE A 339 30.31 -21.69 -10.27
C ILE A 339 30.22 -21.07 -11.67
N ASN A 340 29.21 -20.23 -11.89
CA ASN A 340 28.96 -19.54 -13.15
C ASN A 340 28.05 -18.32 -12.93
N ILE A 341 27.83 -17.53 -13.97
CA ILE A 341 27.03 -16.30 -13.89
C ILE A 341 25.63 -16.51 -13.28
N SER A 342 24.99 -17.65 -13.54
CA SER A 342 23.64 -17.94 -13.05
C SER A 342 23.60 -18.28 -11.56
N THR A 343 24.74 -18.65 -10.97
CA THR A 343 24.90 -18.94 -9.53
C THR A 343 25.61 -17.81 -8.78
N ALA A 344 25.97 -16.72 -9.46
CA ALA A 344 26.69 -15.59 -8.85
C ALA A 344 25.97 -15.02 -7.63
N TYR A 345 24.64 -14.86 -7.68
CA TYR A 345 23.86 -14.38 -6.54
C TYR A 345 23.94 -15.35 -5.34
N LEU A 346 23.87 -16.67 -5.57
CA LEU A 346 24.05 -17.69 -4.52
C LEU A 346 25.44 -17.57 -3.86
N ILE A 347 26.49 -17.35 -4.67
CA ILE A 347 27.88 -17.25 -4.21
C ILE A 347 28.09 -15.97 -3.38
N LYS A 348 27.51 -14.85 -3.82
CA LYS A 348 27.52 -13.59 -3.06
C LYS A 348 26.88 -13.77 -1.68
N GLU A 349 25.66 -14.32 -1.63
CA GLU A 349 24.96 -14.60 -0.36
C GLU A 349 25.73 -15.60 0.51
N TYR A 350 26.43 -16.56 -0.11
CA TYR A 350 27.28 -17.47 0.64
C TYR A 350 28.50 -16.77 1.25
N ALA A 351 29.13 -15.87 0.51
CA ALA A 351 30.22 -15.06 1.02
C ALA A 351 29.77 -14.15 2.17
N HIS A 352 28.56 -13.59 2.07
CA HIS A 352 27.93 -12.83 3.15
C HIS A 352 27.86 -13.64 4.44
N LEU A 353 27.30 -14.86 4.35
CA LEU A 353 27.22 -15.79 5.47
C LEU A 353 28.62 -16.10 6.04
N GLN A 354 29.60 -16.38 5.18
CA GLN A 354 30.97 -16.67 5.62
C GLN A 354 31.58 -15.48 6.38
N GLY A 355 31.49 -14.28 5.82
CA GLY A 355 32.15 -13.09 6.35
C GLY A 355 31.52 -12.58 7.64
N PHE A 356 30.20 -12.36 7.61
CA PHE A 356 29.49 -11.67 8.68
C PHE A 356 29.00 -12.59 9.80
N TYR A 357 28.64 -13.84 9.49
CA TYR A 357 28.03 -14.73 10.49
C TYR A 357 28.95 -15.87 10.94
N LEU A 358 29.71 -16.47 10.03
CA LEU A 358 30.66 -17.54 10.35
C LEU A 358 32.07 -17.02 10.68
N HIS A 359 32.31 -15.72 10.50
CA HIS A 359 33.60 -15.05 10.72
C HIS A 359 34.78 -15.69 9.96
N ASN A 360 34.51 -16.28 8.79
CA ASN A 360 35.49 -16.85 7.89
C ASN A 360 35.78 -15.88 6.74
N SER A 361 36.49 -14.79 7.06
CA SER A 361 36.78 -13.72 6.10
C SER A 361 37.63 -14.19 4.92
N GLU A 362 38.54 -15.15 5.10
CA GLU A 362 39.36 -15.69 4.00
C GLU A 362 38.49 -16.37 2.93
N LYS A 363 37.57 -17.24 3.37
CA LYS A 363 36.65 -17.90 2.45
C LYS A 363 35.70 -16.90 1.79
N ALA A 364 35.17 -15.95 2.55
CA ALA A 364 34.30 -14.92 2.00
C ALA A 364 34.98 -14.08 0.90
N VAL A 365 36.24 -13.66 1.12
CA VAL A 365 37.05 -12.96 0.12
C VAL A 365 37.22 -13.81 -1.13
N SER A 366 37.62 -15.07 -0.99
CA SER A 366 37.82 -15.97 -2.15
C SER A 366 36.54 -16.15 -2.99
N LEU A 367 35.39 -16.28 -2.34
CA LEU A 367 34.08 -16.41 -3.00
C LEU A 367 33.70 -15.13 -3.75
N LEU A 368 33.93 -13.95 -3.14
CA LEU A 368 33.62 -12.67 -3.78
C LEU A 368 34.54 -12.35 -4.94
N GLU A 369 35.84 -12.66 -4.83
CA GLU A 369 36.79 -12.53 -5.94
C GLU A 369 36.39 -13.43 -7.12
N GLU A 370 36.01 -14.68 -6.85
CA GLU A 370 35.50 -15.58 -7.88
C GLU A 370 34.17 -15.07 -8.48
N CYS A 371 33.28 -14.56 -7.65
CA CYS A 371 32.02 -13.95 -8.08
C CYS A 371 32.25 -12.74 -8.99
N ILE A 372 33.17 -11.84 -8.63
CA ILE A 372 33.55 -10.67 -9.44
C ILE A 372 34.09 -11.10 -10.82
N ASN A 373 34.87 -12.18 -10.87
CA ASN A 373 35.44 -12.72 -12.10
C ASN A 373 34.38 -13.31 -13.03
N ILE A 374 33.36 -14.00 -12.50
CA ILE A 374 32.29 -14.58 -13.33
C ILE A 374 31.24 -13.55 -13.74
N THR A 375 31.10 -12.42 -13.04
CA THR A 375 30.10 -11.36 -13.31
C THR A 375 30.59 -10.23 -14.21
N MET A 376 31.66 -10.42 -15.00
CA MET A 376 32.19 -9.37 -15.88
C MET A 376 31.16 -8.76 -16.87
N GLY A 377 30.06 -9.46 -17.18
CA GLY A 377 28.95 -8.96 -18.01
C GLY A 377 27.78 -8.35 -17.23
N GLU A 378 27.70 -8.55 -15.92
CA GLU A 378 26.63 -8.09 -15.03
C GLU A 378 27.18 -7.03 -14.08
N VAL A 379 27.32 -5.81 -14.59
CA VAL A 379 28.08 -4.73 -13.94
C VAL A 379 27.53 -4.35 -12.56
N GLU A 380 26.20 -4.39 -12.36
CA GLU A 380 25.57 -4.07 -11.07
C GLU A 380 25.87 -5.14 -10.02
N LEU A 381 25.68 -6.42 -10.34
CA LEU A 381 26.02 -7.53 -9.43
C LEU A 381 27.53 -7.56 -9.13
N GLN A 382 28.38 -7.25 -10.10
CA GLN A 382 29.82 -7.10 -9.87
C GLN A 382 30.11 -5.98 -8.87
N ALA A 383 29.42 -4.84 -8.97
CA ALA A 383 29.57 -3.75 -8.03
C ALA A 383 29.11 -4.12 -6.63
N GLU A 384 27.98 -4.85 -6.48
CA GLU A 384 27.53 -5.37 -5.19
C GLU A 384 28.60 -6.26 -4.54
N CYS A 385 29.18 -7.19 -5.31
CA CYS A 385 30.25 -8.06 -4.81
C CYS A 385 31.49 -7.26 -4.39
N LYS A 386 31.85 -6.20 -5.12
CA LYS A 386 32.97 -5.31 -4.76
C LYS A 386 32.71 -4.53 -3.48
N LEU A 387 31.49 -4.02 -3.27
CA LEU A 387 31.13 -3.33 -2.04
C LEU A 387 31.21 -4.27 -0.83
N GLU A 388 30.70 -5.48 -0.97
CA GLU A 388 30.74 -6.47 0.10
C GLU A 388 32.17 -6.96 0.38
N LEU A 389 32.98 -7.15 -0.66
CA LEU A 389 34.40 -7.46 -0.52
C LEU A 389 35.14 -6.35 0.23
N ALA A 390 34.86 -5.09 -0.10
CA ALA A 390 35.43 -3.93 0.58
C ALA A 390 35.03 -3.88 2.06
N ASP A 391 33.76 -4.17 2.39
CA ASP A 391 33.31 -4.26 3.79
C ASP A 391 34.11 -5.32 4.57
N ILE A 392 34.28 -6.51 3.98
CA ILE A 392 35.00 -7.63 4.62
C ILE A 392 36.49 -7.30 4.80
N LEU A 393 37.12 -6.68 3.80
CA LEU A 393 38.51 -6.24 3.88
C LEU A 393 38.69 -5.15 4.94
N LEU A 394 37.74 -4.21 5.03
CA LEU A 394 37.74 -3.20 6.08
C LEU A 394 37.62 -3.85 7.47
N MET A 395 36.72 -4.83 7.65
CA MET A 395 36.61 -5.58 8.90
C MET A 395 37.89 -6.33 9.27
N ARG A 396 38.64 -6.83 8.27
CA ARG A 396 39.93 -7.53 8.44
C ARG A 396 41.09 -6.58 8.77
N GLY A 397 40.92 -5.27 8.60
CA GLY A 397 41.95 -4.27 8.86
C GLY A 397 42.75 -3.87 7.63
N ASP A 398 42.19 -4.06 6.42
CA ASP A 398 42.78 -3.65 5.14
C ASP A 398 42.02 -2.43 4.54
N PRO A 399 42.01 -1.26 5.20
CA PRO A 399 41.17 -0.12 4.80
C PRO A 399 41.55 0.43 3.41
N TRP A 400 42.81 0.31 3.00
CA TRP A 400 43.28 0.82 1.71
C TRP A 400 42.69 0.06 0.52
N GLU A 401 42.58 -1.26 0.63
CA GLU A 401 41.97 -2.10 -0.41
C GLU A 401 40.45 -1.85 -0.44
N ALA A 402 39.82 -1.70 0.72
CA ALA A 402 38.42 -1.30 0.82
C ALA A 402 38.14 0.06 0.14
N ILE A 403 38.97 1.09 0.43
CA ILE A 403 38.88 2.41 -0.21
C ILE A 403 39.01 2.28 -1.73
N LEU A 404 39.94 1.45 -2.22
CA LEU A 404 40.15 1.25 -3.65
C LEU A 404 38.89 0.67 -4.31
N LEU A 405 38.32 -0.40 -3.75
CA LEU A 405 37.12 -1.05 -4.27
C LEU A 405 35.90 -0.13 -4.23
N TYR A 406 35.65 0.57 -3.12
CA TYR A 406 34.58 1.58 -3.06
C TYR A 406 34.77 2.68 -4.12
N SER A 407 36.01 3.13 -4.32
CA SER A 407 36.31 4.17 -5.32
C SER A 407 36.12 3.68 -6.75
N GLN A 408 36.39 2.40 -7.03
CA GLN A 408 36.08 1.80 -8.33
C GLN A 408 34.57 1.81 -8.58
N VAL A 409 33.78 1.33 -7.62
CA VAL A 409 32.31 1.32 -7.74
C VAL A 409 31.76 2.75 -7.88
N GLU A 410 32.18 3.70 -7.05
CA GLU A 410 31.77 5.11 -7.19
C GLU A 410 32.08 5.66 -8.60
N LYS A 411 33.29 5.39 -9.11
CA LYS A 411 33.73 5.91 -10.41
C LYS A 411 32.93 5.31 -11.57
N ASP A 412 32.60 4.02 -11.48
CA ASP A 412 31.86 3.30 -12.50
C ASP A 412 30.35 3.66 -12.46
N PHE A 413 29.82 4.00 -11.28
CA PHE A 413 28.39 4.21 -11.00
C PHE A 413 28.04 5.62 -10.51
N LYS A 414 28.65 6.66 -11.09
CA LYS A 414 28.59 8.05 -10.57
C LYS A 414 27.20 8.60 -10.27
N GLU A 415 26.19 8.22 -11.05
CA GLU A 415 24.80 8.70 -10.93
C GLU A 415 23.81 7.59 -10.53
N ASN A 416 24.30 6.39 -10.22
CA ASN A 416 23.48 5.27 -9.79
C ASN A 416 23.51 5.17 -8.25
N PRO A 417 22.39 4.81 -7.58
CA PRO A 417 22.34 4.56 -6.14
C PRO A 417 23.52 3.74 -5.59
N ILE A 418 23.98 2.70 -6.28
CA ILE A 418 25.10 1.86 -5.81
C ILE A 418 26.43 2.62 -5.74
N GLY A 419 26.69 3.56 -6.65
CA GLY A 419 27.88 4.40 -6.61
C GLY A 419 27.81 5.47 -5.52
N HIS A 420 26.60 5.94 -5.19
CA HIS A 420 26.38 6.84 -4.05
C HIS A 420 26.60 6.12 -2.72
N GLU A 421 26.14 4.88 -2.61
CA GLU A 421 26.41 4.00 -1.47
C GLU A 421 27.92 3.76 -1.31
N ALA A 422 28.62 3.45 -2.41
CA ALA A 422 30.07 3.28 -2.41
C ALA A 422 30.81 4.52 -1.87
N LYS A 423 30.38 5.71 -2.32
CA LYS A 423 30.94 6.99 -1.87
C LYS A 423 30.70 7.22 -0.37
N PHE A 424 29.50 6.91 0.12
CA PHE A 424 29.16 7.01 1.54
C PHE A 424 29.99 6.04 2.39
N ARG A 425 30.10 4.76 1.98
CA ARG A 425 30.95 3.77 2.67
C ARG A 425 32.41 4.17 2.72
N ARG A 426 32.94 4.77 1.64
CA ARG A 426 34.30 5.33 1.64
C ARG A 426 34.44 6.47 2.66
N ALA A 427 33.49 7.40 2.72
CA ALA A 427 33.51 8.49 3.70
C ALA A 427 33.46 7.97 5.15
N ARG A 428 32.74 6.88 5.39
CA ARG A 428 32.68 6.21 6.70
C ARG A 428 34.03 5.65 7.16
N ILE A 429 34.94 5.31 6.25
CA ILE A 429 36.30 4.88 6.64
C ILE A 429 37.04 6.02 7.35
N SER A 430 37.00 7.23 6.79
CA SER A 430 37.60 8.42 7.42
C SER A 430 36.99 8.68 8.80
N TYR A 431 35.68 8.51 8.92
CA TYR A 431 34.97 8.61 10.20
C TYR A 431 35.49 7.58 11.22
N PHE A 432 35.59 6.30 10.85
CA PHE A 432 36.12 5.26 11.74
C PHE A 432 37.59 5.47 12.13
N GLN A 433 38.36 6.13 11.28
CA GLN A 433 39.76 6.50 11.55
C GLN A 433 39.90 7.74 12.44
N GLY A 434 38.78 8.43 12.74
CA GLY A 434 38.78 9.68 13.51
C GLY A 434 39.20 10.92 12.70
N GLU A 435 39.25 10.81 11.37
CA GLU A 435 39.56 11.90 10.44
C GLU A 435 38.28 12.69 10.09
N PHE A 436 37.68 13.31 11.10
CA PHE A 436 36.34 13.92 10.98
C PHE A 436 36.26 15.06 9.96
N ASP A 437 37.29 15.90 9.85
CA ASP A 437 37.33 16.96 8.83
C ASP A 437 37.30 16.36 7.41
N TRP A 438 38.00 15.25 7.21
CA TRP A 438 38.05 14.56 5.92
C TRP A 438 36.75 13.81 5.63
N ALA A 439 36.15 13.18 6.65
CA ALA A 439 34.82 12.59 6.54
C ALA A 439 33.79 13.66 6.14
N GLN A 440 33.81 14.83 6.77
CA GLN A 440 32.88 15.93 6.47
C GLN A 440 33.03 16.47 5.05
N ALA A 441 34.26 16.70 4.60
CA ALA A 441 34.52 17.13 3.23
C ALA A 441 33.92 16.16 2.19
N GLN A 442 33.92 14.85 2.48
CA GLN A 442 33.30 13.85 1.60
C GLN A 442 31.76 13.84 1.71
N LEU A 443 31.21 13.97 2.92
CA LEU A 443 29.78 13.97 3.19
C LEU A 443 29.07 15.21 2.63
N ASP A 444 29.71 16.37 2.66
CA ASP A 444 29.13 17.61 2.10
C ASP A 444 28.85 17.50 0.60
N VAL A 445 29.67 16.76 -0.14
CA VAL A 445 29.43 16.48 -1.57
C VAL A 445 28.20 15.58 -1.76
N LEU A 446 27.95 14.64 -0.84
CA LEU A 446 26.77 13.76 -0.86
C LEU A 446 25.49 14.54 -0.50
N LYS A 447 25.55 15.37 0.54
CA LYS A 447 24.44 16.22 1.00
C LYS A 447 23.97 17.23 -0.04
N ALA A 448 24.90 17.79 -0.83
CA ALA A 448 24.56 18.70 -1.93
C ALA A 448 23.69 18.05 -3.02
N SER A 449 23.55 16.73 -3.02
CA SER A 449 22.74 15.96 -3.97
C SER A 449 21.46 15.43 -3.32
N THR A 450 20.64 16.34 -2.77
CA THR A 450 19.44 16.09 -1.94
C THR A 450 18.35 15.21 -2.55
N SER A 451 18.43 14.88 -3.85
CA SER A 451 17.49 13.96 -4.53
C SER A 451 17.89 12.48 -4.47
N LYS A 452 19.04 12.14 -3.88
CA LYS A 452 19.59 10.78 -3.88
C LYS A 452 19.22 10.04 -2.59
N LEU A 453 18.85 8.75 -2.69
CA LEU A 453 18.44 7.90 -1.56
C LEU A 453 19.44 7.89 -0.39
N ILE A 454 20.74 8.10 -0.67
CA ILE A 454 21.80 8.11 0.34
C ILE A 454 21.95 9.44 1.09
N ALA A 455 21.27 10.50 0.64
CA ALA A 455 21.46 11.84 1.18
C ALA A 455 21.07 11.92 2.66
N ASN A 456 20.10 11.14 3.12
CA ASN A 456 19.70 11.07 4.52
C ASN A 456 20.81 10.46 5.38
N ASN A 457 21.28 9.25 5.06
CA ASN A 457 22.40 8.61 5.78
C ASN A 457 23.66 9.50 5.84
N ALA A 458 23.95 10.21 4.73
CA ALA A 458 25.06 11.15 4.67
C ALA A 458 24.82 12.40 5.52
N MET A 459 23.58 12.88 5.60
CA MET A 459 23.16 13.98 6.47
C MET A 459 23.28 13.57 7.94
N ASP A 460 22.77 12.40 8.32
CA ASP A 460 22.77 11.91 9.70
C ASP A 460 24.21 11.79 10.24
N LEU A 461 25.09 11.14 9.48
CA LEU A 461 26.50 11.05 9.85
C LEU A 461 27.19 12.42 9.90
N SER A 462 26.80 13.35 9.02
CA SER A 462 27.36 14.69 8.99
C SER A 462 26.91 15.55 10.17
N LEU A 463 25.64 15.44 10.58
CA LEU A 463 25.10 16.08 11.79
C LEU A 463 25.78 15.52 13.03
N LEU A 464 25.83 14.19 13.16
CA LEU A 464 26.54 13.51 14.23
C LEU A 464 27.97 14.04 14.40
N ILE A 465 28.73 14.20 13.30
CA ILE A 465 30.08 14.76 13.34
C ILE A 465 30.07 16.25 13.72
N THR A 466 29.22 17.06 13.10
CA THR A 466 29.20 18.52 13.32
C THR A 466 28.86 18.87 14.76
N ASP A 467 27.85 18.20 15.29
CA ASP A 467 27.29 18.51 16.61
C ASP A 467 28.22 18.07 17.73
N ASN A 468 29.11 17.10 17.48
CA ASN A 468 29.93 16.47 18.52
C ASN A 468 31.45 16.73 18.42
N VAL A 469 31.97 17.33 17.34
CA VAL A 469 33.41 17.63 17.19
C VAL A 469 33.80 19.03 17.71
N GLY A 470 32.84 19.95 17.88
CA GLY A 470 33.09 21.35 18.26
C GLY A 470 32.83 21.71 19.74
N LEU A 471 32.34 20.77 20.55
CA LEU A 471 31.86 21.05 21.92
C LEU A 471 32.97 21.10 22.97
N ASP A 472 34.02 20.28 22.79
CA ASP A 472 35.17 20.18 23.70
C ASP A 472 36.47 20.56 23.00
N THR A 473 37.53 20.84 23.77
CA THR A 473 38.88 21.13 23.22
C THR A 473 39.54 19.91 22.55
N SER A 474 38.89 18.74 22.54
CA SER A 474 39.40 17.49 21.94
C SER A 474 38.29 16.70 21.27
N THR A 475 38.63 15.93 20.24
CA THR A 475 37.70 15.04 19.51
C THR A 475 37.56 13.64 20.14
N HIS A 476 38.00 13.47 21.39
CA HIS A 476 38.19 12.15 21.98
C HIS A 476 36.88 11.38 22.21
N ALA A 477 35.82 12.05 22.69
CA ALA A 477 34.51 11.43 22.87
C ALA A 477 33.96 10.89 21.53
N MET A 478 34.04 11.71 20.47
CA MET A 478 33.62 11.32 19.13
C MET A 478 34.46 10.18 18.54
N GLN A 479 35.77 10.13 18.81
CA GLN A 479 36.62 8.99 18.42
C GLN A 479 36.23 7.70 19.15
N MET A 480 35.87 7.77 20.44
CA MET A 480 35.37 6.61 21.17
C MET A 480 34.04 6.11 20.59
N TYR A 481 33.14 7.02 20.23
CA TYR A 481 31.87 6.68 19.59
C TYR A 481 32.08 6.02 18.22
N ALA A 482 32.89 6.63 17.35
CA ALA A 482 33.22 6.07 16.03
C ALA A 482 33.87 4.68 16.13
N ARG A 483 34.72 4.46 17.15
CA ARG A 483 35.30 3.15 17.43
C ARG A 483 34.25 2.14 17.87
N ALA A 484 33.29 2.52 18.71
CA ALA A 484 32.19 1.64 19.10
C ALA A 484 31.34 1.24 17.89
N GLU A 485 31.02 2.18 17.01
CA GLU A 485 30.30 1.89 15.76
C GLU A 485 31.09 0.97 14.83
N PHE A 486 32.41 1.15 14.74
CA PHE A 486 33.26 0.25 13.96
C PHE A 486 33.30 -1.17 14.54
N LEU A 487 33.34 -1.31 15.87
CA LEU A 487 33.24 -2.62 16.54
C LEU A 487 31.89 -3.28 16.27
N ALA A 488 30.79 -2.51 16.27
CA ALA A 488 29.48 -3.00 15.89
C ALA A 488 29.45 -3.45 14.41
N PHE A 489 30.04 -2.67 13.50
CA PHE A 489 30.19 -3.05 12.09
C PHE A 489 30.97 -4.37 11.90
N GLN A 490 31.96 -4.65 12.77
CA GLN A 490 32.70 -5.91 12.81
C GLN A 490 31.94 -7.07 13.49
N ASN A 491 30.66 -6.90 13.84
CA ASN A 491 29.86 -7.82 14.64
C ASN A 491 30.45 -8.15 16.03
N LYS A 492 31.29 -7.25 16.58
CA LYS A 492 31.87 -7.35 17.92
C LYS A 492 31.00 -6.60 18.93
N TRP A 493 29.76 -7.09 19.10
CA TRP A 493 28.70 -6.44 19.87
C TRP A 493 29.08 -6.13 21.33
N GLU A 494 29.72 -7.08 22.01
CA GLU A 494 30.14 -6.90 23.41
C GLU A 494 31.24 -5.83 23.54
N ALA A 495 32.25 -5.88 22.66
CA ALA A 495 33.32 -4.89 22.66
C ALA A 495 32.80 -3.48 22.31
N SER A 496 31.84 -3.39 21.39
CA SER A 496 31.14 -2.15 21.06
C SER A 496 30.40 -1.59 22.29
N THR A 497 29.58 -2.43 22.95
CA THR A 497 28.83 -2.04 24.16
C THR A 497 29.75 -1.57 25.28
N ASN A 498 30.85 -2.29 25.55
CA ASN A 498 31.83 -1.89 26.57
C ASN A 498 32.51 -0.54 26.24
N THR A 499 32.71 -0.25 24.95
CA THR A 499 33.28 1.03 24.50
C THR A 499 32.27 2.16 24.71
N LEU A 500 30.99 1.93 24.42
CA LEU A 500 29.88 2.86 24.67
C LEU A 500 29.70 3.16 26.17
N ASP A 501 29.74 2.12 27.02
CA ASP A 501 29.66 2.30 28.48
C ASP A 501 30.84 3.12 29.01
N SER A 502 32.05 2.86 28.49
CA SER A 502 33.24 3.64 28.86
C SER A 502 33.12 5.11 28.44
N LEU A 503 32.48 5.40 27.31
CA LEU A 503 32.21 6.77 26.86
C LEU A 503 31.30 7.50 27.84
N LEU A 504 30.16 6.92 28.23
CA LEU A 504 29.22 7.53 29.18
C LEU A 504 29.84 7.78 30.56
N LEU A 505 30.73 6.89 31.01
CA LEU A 505 31.46 7.05 32.27
C LEU A 505 32.53 8.15 32.21
N THR A 506 33.21 8.28 31.08
CA THR A 506 34.32 9.24 30.93
C THR A 506 33.83 10.65 30.60
N PHE A 507 32.75 10.75 29.81
CA PHE A 507 32.15 11.98 29.30
C PHE A 507 30.69 12.12 29.74
N SER A 508 30.43 12.01 31.04
CA SER A 508 29.06 12.06 31.57
C SER A 508 28.37 13.39 31.24
N GLY A 509 27.19 13.32 30.62
CA GLY A 509 26.42 14.50 30.20
C GLY A 509 26.89 15.15 28.89
N HIS A 510 27.78 14.51 28.14
CA HIS A 510 28.10 14.93 26.77
C HIS A 510 26.86 14.81 25.88
N SER A 511 26.79 15.63 24.84
CA SER A 511 25.78 15.56 23.78
C SER A 511 25.73 14.23 23.01
N LEU A 512 26.70 13.32 23.23
CA LEU A 512 26.74 11.99 22.59
C LEU A 512 25.87 10.96 23.34
N SER A 513 25.23 11.38 24.43
CA SER A 513 24.64 10.43 25.39
C SER A 513 23.44 9.71 24.79
N ASP A 514 22.58 10.41 24.07
CA ASP A 514 21.43 9.84 23.37
C ASP A 514 21.86 8.96 22.20
N GLU A 515 22.87 9.34 21.41
CA GLU A 515 23.37 8.48 20.33
C GLU A 515 24.01 7.21 20.90
N VAL A 516 24.69 7.30 22.03
CA VAL A 516 25.20 6.11 22.73
C VAL A 516 24.06 5.20 23.19
N ILE A 517 23.03 5.73 23.84
CA ILE A 517 21.90 4.92 24.32
C ILE A 517 21.14 4.32 23.13
N TYR A 518 20.89 5.10 22.09
CA TYR A 518 20.27 4.65 20.85
C TYR A 518 21.09 3.54 20.19
N LYS A 519 22.42 3.67 20.12
CA LYS A 519 23.30 2.63 19.57
C LYS A 519 23.25 1.35 20.38
N LYS A 520 23.18 1.44 21.71
CA LYS A 520 22.98 0.27 22.58
C LYS A 520 21.61 -0.39 22.34
N ALA A 521 20.58 0.39 22.00
CA ALA A 521 19.29 -0.13 21.57
C ALA A 521 19.40 -0.92 20.26
N GLU A 522 20.09 -0.38 19.24
CA GLU A 522 20.36 -1.09 17.98
C GLU A 522 21.13 -2.39 18.19
N ILE A 523 22.19 -2.38 19.00
CA ILE A 523 22.96 -3.58 19.33
C ILE A 523 22.06 -4.62 20.05
N SER A 524 21.20 -4.15 20.95
CA SER A 524 20.23 -5.01 21.66
C SER A 524 19.20 -5.62 20.69
N MET A 525 18.78 -4.87 19.67
CA MET A 525 17.92 -5.37 18.58
C MET A 525 18.63 -6.47 17.78
N HIS A 526 19.88 -6.23 17.37
CA HIS A 526 20.68 -7.20 16.62
C HIS A 526 20.93 -8.48 17.41
N THR A 527 21.19 -8.36 18.70
CA THR A 527 21.40 -9.51 19.61
C THR A 527 20.10 -10.12 20.12
N LYS A 528 18.94 -9.65 19.65
CA LYS A 528 17.59 -10.12 19.99
C LYS A 528 17.24 -9.98 21.47
N ASN A 529 17.93 -9.09 22.18
CA ASN A 529 17.58 -8.68 23.53
C ASN A 529 16.55 -7.53 23.47
N TYR A 530 15.35 -7.84 22.99
CA TYR A 530 14.29 -6.86 22.76
C TYR A 530 13.86 -6.13 24.04
N SER A 531 13.90 -6.81 25.20
CA SER A 531 13.58 -6.17 26.48
C SER A 531 14.53 -5.01 26.82
N GLN A 532 15.83 -5.19 26.57
CA GLN A 532 16.83 -4.17 26.80
C GLN A 532 16.74 -3.07 25.73
N ALA A 533 16.48 -3.44 24.47
CA ALA A 533 16.27 -2.48 23.39
C ALA A 533 15.11 -1.53 23.70
N ILE A 534 13.98 -2.05 24.17
CA ILE A 534 12.82 -1.26 24.60
C ILE A 534 13.22 -0.26 25.69
N SER A 535 13.97 -0.70 26.71
CA SER A 535 14.42 0.20 27.78
C SER A 535 15.29 1.33 27.26
N TYR A 536 16.17 1.08 26.29
CA TYR A 536 17.03 2.11 25.72
C TYR A 536 16.28 3.06 24.79
N PHE A 537 15.38 2.56 23.94
CA PHE A 537 14.55 3.43 23.10
C PHE A 537 13.61 4.30 23.93
N GLN A 538 13.03 3.74 25.00
CA GLN A 538 12.24 4.52 25.95
C GLN A 538 13.08 5.63 26.59
N ASP A 539 14.30 5.33 27.04
CA ASP A 539 15.20 6.30 27.66
C ASP A 539 15.51 7.48 26.72
N VAL A 540 15.84 7.20 25.45
CA VAL A 540 16.03 8.26 24.43
C VAL A 540 14.75 9.07 24.23
N ALA A 541 13.60 8.42 24.03
CA ALA A 541 12.35 9.10 23.77
C ALA A 541 11.86 9.98 24.93
N GLU A 542 12.11 9.57 26.18
CA GLU A 542 11.63 10.27 27.39
C GLU A 542 12.63 11.32 27.88
N ASN A 543 13.92 11.00 27.92
CA ASN A 543 14.94 11.88 28.53
C ASN A 543 15.65 12.80 27.51
N TYR A 544 15.54 12.48 26.22
CA TYR A 544 16.15 13.24 25.12
C TYR A 544 15.10 13.63 24.08
N SER A 545 13.85 13.86 24.52
CA SER A 545 12.70 14.18 23.65
C SER A 545 12.86 15.47 22.82
N TYR A 546 13.85 16.30 23.16
CA TYR A 546 14.18 17.54 22.47
C TYR A 546 15.19 17.35 21.32
N ASP A 547 15.83 16.18 21.25
CA ASP A 547 16.89 15.88 20.29
C ASP A 547 16.36 15.17 19.03
N ILE A 548 17.21 15.08 18.00
CA ILE A 548 16.84 14.59 16.67
C ILE A 548 16.52 13.09 16.62
N LEU A 549 16.94 12.32 17.63
CA LEU A 549 16.67 10.88 17.72
C LEU A 549 15.37 10.53 18.46
N ALA A 550 14.68 11.52 19.01
CA ALA A 550 13.52 11.30 19.85
C ALA A 550 12.38 10.57 19.12
N ASP A 551 12.05 10.99 17.90
CA ASP A 551 10.99 10.40 17.10
C ASP A 551 11.37 9.00 16.59
N ASP A 552 12.63 8.82 16.19
CA ASP A 552 13.18 7.53 15.80
C ASP A 552 13.07 6.51 16.95
N ALA A 553 13.52 6.89 18.15
CA ALA A 553 13.46 6.05 19.33
C ALA A 553 12.02 5.75 19.74
N LEU A 554 11.15 6.76 19.75
CA LEU A 554 9.73 6.61 20.07
C LEU A 554 9.03 5.64 19.10
N PHE A 555 9.36 5.71 17.80
CA PHE A 555 8.84 4.78 16.81
C PHE A 555 9.31 3.34 17.01
N GLN A 556 10.61 3.12 17.25
CA GLN A 556 11.13 1.78 17.53
C GLN A 556 10.56 1.20 18.82
N TRP A 557 10.40 2.04 19.86
CA TRP A 557 9.74 1.65 21.10
C TRP A 557 8.29 1.23 20.87
N ALA A 558 7.51 2.01 20.13
CA ALA A 558 6.13 1.66 19.77
C ALA A 558 6.06 0.32 19.02
N LYS A 559 6.94 0.13 18.03
CA LYS A 559 7.00 -1.08 17.22
C LYS A 559 7.34 -2.33 18.04
N LEU A 560 8.31 -2.26 18.94
CA LEU A 560 8.63 -3.39 19.81
C LEU A 560 7.54 -3.67 20.83
N THR A 561 6.86 -2.63 21.31
CA THR A 561 5.73 -2.78 22.21
C THR A 561 4.57 -3.51 21.52
N GLU A 562 4.29 -3.18 20.26
CA GLU A 562 3.29 -3.86 19.42
C GLU A 562 3.72 -5.30 19.09
N GLU A 563 4.89 -5.46 18.45
CA GLU A 563 5.26 -6.70 17.78
C GLU A 563 5.80 -7.74 18.76
N TYR A 564 6.53 -7.32 19.79
CA TYR A 564 7.19 -8.21 20.75
C TYR A 564 6.44 -8.33 22.07
N LEU A 565 6.07 -7.22 22.72
CA LEU A 565 5.33 -7.27 23.98
C LEU A 565 3.85 -7.61 23.79
N LYS A 566 3.31 -7.44 22.57
CA LYS A 566 1.89 -7.60 22.26
C LYS A 566 0.99 -6.69 23.12
N ASP A 567 1.53 -5.56 23.55
CA ASP A 567 0.81 -4.54 24.32
C ASP A 567 0.26 -3.49 23.36
N ASN A 568 -0.86 -3.83 22.73
CA ASN A 568 -1.48 -3.02 21.69
C ASN A 568 -1.96 -1.66 22.22
N GLU A 569 -2.41 -1.58 23.48
CA GLU A 569 -2.88 -0.34 24.10
C GLU A 569 -1.73 0.65 24.25
N LYS A 570 -0.61 0.20 24.82
CA LYS A 570 0.58 1.05 24.97
C LYS A 570 1.17 1.41 23.61
N ALA A 571 1.27 0.46 22.68
CA ALA A 571 1.77 0.75 21.34
C ALA A 571 0.91 1.79 20.61
N GLN A 572 -0.42 1.71 20.74
CA GLN A 572 -1.33 2.69 20.19
C GLN A 572 -1.06 4.09 20.75
N MET A 573 -0.88 4.22 22.08
CA MET A 573 -0.53 5.51 22.71
C MET A 573 0.79 6.08 22.17
N LEU A 574 1.81 5.25 22.01
CA LEU A 574 3.12 5.69 21.50
C LEU A 574 3.03 6.13 20.03
N TYR A 575 2.29 5.41 19.19
CA TYR A 575 2.05 5.85 17.81
C TYR A 575 1.25 7.15 17.76
N GLU A 576 0.27 7.33 18.64
CA GLU A 576 -0.47 8.59 18.75
C GLU A 576 0.46 9.75 19.12
N GLN A 577 1.38 9.53 20.06
CA GLN A 577 2.36 10.53 20.49
C GLN A 577 3.21 11.02 19.31
N ILE A 578 3.71 10.12 18.44
CA ILE A 578 4.45 10.50 17.22
C ILE A 578 3.60 11.41 16.33
N LEU A 579 2.31 11.10 16.16
CA LEU A 579 1.40 11.86 15.30
C LEU A 579 1.02 13.23 15.88
N LEU A 580 1.13 13.43 17.18
CA LEU A 580 0.80 14.69 17.84
C LEU A 580 2.03 15.58 18.01
N GLU A 581 3.14 14.97 18.45
CA GLU A 581 4.34 15.67 18.91
C GLU A 581 5.43 15.73 17.82
N HIS A 582 5.47 14.76 16.90
CA HIS A 582 6.53 14.62 15.88
C HIS A 582 5.98 14.63 14.44
N ASN A 583 5.15 15.63 14.11
CA ASN A 583 4.51 15.77 12.78
C ASN A 583 5.47 15.82 11.57
N GLY A 584 6.74 16.17 11.82
CA GLY A 584 7.80 16.20 10.80
C GLY A 584 8.56 14.89 10.64
N SER A 585 8.29 13.89 11.48
CA SER A 585 8.98 12.60 11.48
C SER A 585 8.77 11.86 10.17
N ILE A 586 9.81 11.18 9.68
CA ILE A 586 9.72 10.25 8.54
C ILE A 586 8.75 9.09 8.84
N TYR A 587 8.52 8.77 10.11
CA TYR A 587 7.65 7.69 10.55
C TYR A 587 6.17 8.06 10.64
N THR A 588 5.80 9.32 10.46
CA THR A 588 4.41 9.81 10.60
C THR A 588 3.40 9.00 9.76
N SER A 589 3.78 8.61 8.54
CA SER A 589 2.91 7.82 7.65
C SER A 589 2.69 6.40 8.17
N GLU A 590 3.76 5.72 8.58
CA GLU A 590 3.69 4.35 9.11
C GLU A 590 3.03 4.30 10.49
N ALA A 591 3.39 5.23 11.39
CA ALA A 591 2.74 5.38 12.69
C ALA A 591 1.23 5.56 12.55
N ARG A 592 0.76 6.35 11.57
CA ARG A 592 -0.68 6.50 11.29
C ARG A 592 -1.33 5.20 10.81
N LYS A 593 -0.64 4.42 10.00
CA LYS A 593 -1.15 3.12 9.52
C LYS A 593 -1.31 2.16 10.70
N ARG A 594 -0.27 2.02 11.53
CA ARG A 594 -0.25 1.13 12.71
C ARG A 594 -1.23 1.58 13.79
N PHE A 595 -1.28 2.86 14.12
CA PHE A 595 -2.27 3.44 15.03
C PHE A 595 -3.71 3.11 14.63
N ARG A 596 -4.05 3.24 13.34
CA ARG A 596 -5.40 2.89 12.84
C ARG A 596 -5.70 1.40 12.94
N ALA A 597 -4.69 0.55 12.70
CA ALA A 597 -4.83 -0.89 12.87
C ALA A 597 -5.16 -1.22 14.33
N LEU A 598 -4.36 -0.72 15.28
CA LEU A 598 -4.50 -1.00 16.71
C LEU A 598 -5.76 -0.38 17.35
N ARG A 599 -6.18 0.82 16.93
CA ARG A 599 -7.41 1.47 17.43
C ARG A 599 -8.68 0.71 17.03
N GLY A 600 -8.56 -0.23 16.11
CA GLY A 600 -9.69 -0.92 15.55
C GLY A 600 -10.49 -0.13 14.53
N ASP A 601 -9.87 0.85 13.86
CA ASP A 601 -10.42 1.32 12.58
C ASP A 601 -10.38 0.20 11.52
N ASN A 602 -9.48 -0.77 11.70
CA ASN A 602 -9.45 -2.08 11.03
C ASN A 602 -9.84 -3.25 11.98
N GLU A 603 -10.26 -2.99 13.22
CA GLU A 603 -10.64 -3.97 14.26
C GLU A 603 -11.93 -3.55 15.02
N ASN A 604 -12.96 -3.10 14.30
CA ASN A 604 -14.33 -3.59 14.58
C ASN A 604 -14.53 -4.88 13.77
N ILE A 605 -13.56 -5.76 14.02
CA ILE A 605 -13.26 -7.11 13.58
C ILE A 605 -12.74 -7.74 14.87
N ALA A 606 -13.41 -8.78 15.37
CA ALA A 606 -13.25 -9.43 16.67
C ALA A 606 -13.93 -8.75 17.88
N GLN A 607 -15.26 -8.86 17.94
CA GLN A 607 -15.96 -9.42 19.10
C GLN A 607 -17.28 -10.07 18.70
#